data_AF-F8J8Y3-F1
#
_entry.id   AF-F8J8Y3-F1
#
_cell.length_a   1.000
_cell.length_b   1.000
_cell.length_c   1.000
_cell.angle_alpha   90.00
_cell.angle_beta   90.00
_cell.angle_gamma   90.00
#
_symmetry.space_group_name_H-M   'P 1'
#
loop_
_entity.id
_entity.type
_entity.pdbx_description
1 polymer ?
#
loop_
_entity_poly.entity_id
_entity_poly.type
_entity_poly.pdbx_seq_one_letter_code
_entity_poly.pdbx_strand_id
1 'polypeptide(L)'
;MSKFHAALIAALLLAPAATVARAADDDKEPPKLSAADIKKNLEAVASDPAKVKAYCAMTKKMDEVGDDEKKAQAASDEIDGYFKTLGEDFENAWDDGQDAKDDSPEAKAMDDAVTLLDSKCSK
;
A
#
# COMPACT_ATOMS: atom_id res chain seq x y z
N MET A 1 38.22 -12.25 -19.89
CA MET A 1 39.52 -11.73 -19.40
C MET A 1 39.68 -10.31 -19.92
N SER A 2 39.60 -9.30 -19.04
CA SER A 2 40.35 -8.07 -19.19
C SER A 2 40.49 -7.43 -17.82
N LYS A 3 41.70 -6.94 -17.54
CA LYS A 3 42.24 -6.58 -16.23
C LYS A 3 42.42 -5.07 -16.18
N PHE A 4 42.63 -4.57 -14.96
CA PHE A 4 43.19 -3.27 -14.59
C PHE A 4 42.17 -2.11 -14.61
N HIS A 5 42.06 -1.21 -13.63
CA HIS A 5 43.05 -0.72 -12.65
C HIS A 5 42.40 -0.36 -11.30
N ALA A 6 43.10 -0.70 -10.22
CA ALA A 6 42.98 0.00 -8.95
C ALA A 6 43.50 1.44 -9.12
N ALA A 7 42.73 2.43 -8.67
CA ALA A 7 43.23 3.78 -8.41
C ALA A 7 42.64 4.26 -7.09
N LEU A 8 43.44 4.07 -6.05
CA LEU A 8 43.41 4.79 -4.78
C LEU A 8 43.45 6.29 -5.07
N ILE A 9 42.44 7.05 -4.63
CA ILE A 9 42.56 8.50 -4.47
C ILE A 9 42.21 8.81 -3.01
N ALA A 10 43.27 8.88 -2.21
CA ALA A 10 43.26 9.61 -0.95
C ALA A 10 43.60 11.07 -1.27
N ALA A 11 42.77 12.02 -0.85
CA ALA A 11 43.19 13.16 -0.02
C ALA A 11 42.11 14.26 0.02
N LEU A 12 41.84 14.67 1.25
CA LEU A 12 41.08 15.84 1.70
C LEU A 12 41.31 17.10 0.87
N LEU A 13 40.22 17.85 0.64
CA LEU A 13 40.22 19.31 0.68
C LEU A 13 39.05 19.80 1.54
N LEU A 14 39.39 20.65 2.51
CA LEU A 14 38.48 21.34 3.43
C LEU A 14 37.96 22.65 2.82
N ALA A 15 36.69 22.95 3.14
CA ALA A 15 36.04 24.27 3.28
C ALA A 15 35.45 24.95 2.00
N PRO A 16 34.51 25.91 2.16
CA PRO A 16 33.22 25.85 2.87
C PRO A 16 32.04 26.44 2.03
N ALA A 17 30.80 26.12 2.44
CA ALA A 17 29.56 26.91 2.29
C ALA A 17 29.30 27.70 0.99
N ALA A 18 28.58 27.10 0.03
CA ALA A 18 27.54 27.74 -0.78
C ALA A 18 26.90 26.70 -1.74
N THR A 19 26.35 25.62 -1.20
CA THR A 19 25.38 24.82 -1.97
C THR A 19 24.07 25.59 -1.97
N VAL A 20 23.82 26.28 -3.08
CA VAL A 20 22.48 26.55 -3.59
C VAL A 20 21.67 25.27 -3.44
N ALA A 21 20.77 25.28 -2.45
CA ALA A 21 19.74 24.28 -2.28
C ALA A 21 18.82 24.39 -3.51
N ARG A 22 19.16 23.64 -4.56
CA ARG A 22 18.17 23.19 -5.52
C ARG A 22 17.29 22.23 -4.72
N ALA A 23 16.14 22.73 -4.29
CA ALA A 23 15.01 21.90 -3.92
C ALA A 23 14.84 20.91 -5.07
N ALA A 24 15.33 19.69 -4.86
CA ALA A 24 14.66 18.55 -5.41
C ALA A 24 13.31 18.57 -4.69
N ASP A 25 12.28 19.02 -5.38
CA ASP A 25 10.94 18.50 -5.17
C ASP A 25 11.07 16.99 -5.43
N ASP A 26 11.51 16.26 -4.41
CA ASP A 26 11.28 14.83 -4.31
C ASP A 26 9.75 14.68 -4.36
N ASP A 27 9.26 13.94 -5.36
CA ASP A 27 7.95 13.30 -5.35
C ASP A 27 7.86 12.45 -4.07
N LYS A 28 7.55 13.12 -2.97
CA LYS A 28 7.49 12.51 -1.65
C LYS A 28 6.12 11.86 -1.61
N GLU A 29 6.08 10.56 -1.92
CA GLU A 29 4.92 9.73 -1.58
C GLU A 29 4.49 10.09 -0.14
N PRO A 30 3.18 10.20 0.10
CA PRO A 30 2.68 10.41 1.45
C PRO A 30 3.31 9.36 2.38
N PRO A 31 3.62 9.72 3.63
CA PRO A 31 4.25 8.79 4.55
C PRO A 31 3.35 7.56 4.72
N LYS A 32 3.92 6.36 4.51
CA LYS A 32 3.22 5.09 4.72
C LYS A 32 2.60 5.02 6.11
N LEU A 33 1.39 4.49 6.17
CA LEU A 33 0.65 4.29 7.41
C LEU A 33 1.39 3.34 8.34
N SER A 34 1.22 3.57 9.65
CA SER A 34 1.71 2.63 10.65
C SER A 34 0.85 1.37 10.66
N ALA A 35 1.38 0.24 11.14
CA ALA A 35 0.60 -0.98 11.33
C ALA A 35 -0.68 -0.75 12.18
N ALA A 36 -0.63 0.16 13.15
CA ALA A 36 -1.79 0.50 13.96
C ALA A 36 -2.86 1.25 13.17
N ASP A 37 -2.46 2.18 12.30
CA ASP A 37 -3.37 2.95 11.46
C ASP A 37 -3.98 2.08 10.35
N ILE A 38 -3.17 1.20 9.73
CA ILE A 38 -3.67 0.20 8.76
C ILE A 38 -4.79 -0.62 9.39
N LYS A 39 -4.52 -1.25 10.54
CA LYS A 39 -5.51 -2.07 11.25
C LYS A 39 -6.76 -1.27 11.58
N LYS A 40 -6.60 -0.11 12.20
CA LYS A 40 -7.72 0.75 12.61
C LYS A 40 -8.61 1.14 11.43
N ASN A 41 -8.01 1.56 10.32
CA ASN A 41 -8.74 2.06 9.17
C ASN A 41 -9.48 0.94 8.42
N LEU A 42 -8.87 -0.25 8.32
CA LEU A 42 -9.55 -1.44 7.77
C LEU A 42 -10.69 -1.90 8.69
N GLU A 43 -10.45 -2.02 10.00
CA GLU A 43 -11.47 -2.49 10.96
C GLU A 43 -12.65 -1.51 11.11
N ALA A 44 -12.47 -0.21 10.80
CA ALA A 44 -13.55 0.77 10.81
C ALA A 44 -14.72 0.38 9.88
N VAL A 45 -14.43 -0.31 8.76
CA VAL A 45 -15.45 -0.85 7.86
C VAL A 45 -16.34 -1.87 8.56
N ALA A 46 -15.81 -2.69 9.48
CA ALA A 46 -16.57 -3.73 10.16
C ALA A 46 -17.70 -3.20 11.07
N SER A 47 -17.69 -1.90 11.37
CA SER A 47 -18.71 -1.23 12.19
C SER A 47 -19.84 -0.59 11.37
N ASP A 48 -19.71 -0.51 10.04
CA ASP A 48 -20.71 0.07 9.15
C ASP A 48 -21.31 -1.01 8.23
N PRO A 49 -22.60 -1.36 8.37
CA PRO A 49 -23.23 -2.40 7.56
C PRO A 49 -23.19 -2.15 6.05
N ALA A 50 -23.24 -0.88 5.61
CA ALA A 50 -23.17 -0.55 4.19
C ALA A 50 -21.76 -0.77 3.66
N LYS A 51 -20.74 -0.40 4.44
CA LYS A 51 -19.34 -0.64 4.08
C LYS A 51 -18.97 -2.12 4.15
N VAL A 52 -19.46 -2.87 5.14
CA VAL A 52 -19.32 -4.34 5.17
C VAL A 52 -19.90 -4.95 3.91
N LYS A 53 -21.09 -4.53 3.48
CA LYS A 53 -21.70 -5.02 2.24
C LYS A 53 -20.85 -4.69 1.01
N ALA A 54 -20.28 -3.49 0.93
CA ALA A 54 -19.40 -3.09 -0.15
C ALA A 54 -18.10 -3.92 -0.16
N TYR A 55 -17.49 -4.13 1.00
CA TYR A 55 -16.30 -4.97 1.16
C TYR A 55 -16.56 -6.40 0.68
N CYS A 56 -17.66 -7.03 1.11
CA CYS A 56 -17.97 -8.40 0.69
C CYS A 56 -18.28 -8.52 -0.81
N ALA A 57 -18.82 -7.47 -1.43
CA ALA A 57 -19.02 -7.44 -2.88
C ALA A 57 -17.67 -7.28 -3.60
N MET A 58 -16.77 -6.46 -3.05
CA MET A 58 -15.41 -6.26 -3.55
C MET A 58 -14.60 -7.56 -3.50
N THR A 59 -14.56 -8.25 -2.36
CA THR A 59 -13.82 -9.51 -2.22
C THR A 59 -14.34 -10.57 -3.17
N LYS A 60 -15.67 -10.71 -3.28
CA LYS A 60 -16.29 -11.60 -4.27
C LYS A 60 -15.88 -11.25 -5.71
N LYS A 61 -15.86 -9.96 -6.06
CA LYS A 61 -15.44 -9.51 -7.39
C LYS A 61 -13.98 -9.83 -7.65
N MET A 62 -13.10 -9.58 -6.68
CA MET A 62 -11.67 -9.92 -6.75
C MET A 62 -11.47 -11.44 -6.92
N ASP A 63 -12.24 -12.28 -6.23
CA ASP A 63 -12.22 -13.73 -6.39
C ASP A 63 -12.69 -14.19 -7.80
N GLU A 64 -13.74 -13.55 -8.35
CA GLU A 64 -14.25 -13.83 -9.70
C GLU A 64 -13.23 -13.45 -10.80
N VAL A 65 -12.49 -12.38 -10.57
CA VAL A 65 -11.40 -11.89 -11.42
C VAL A 65 -10.20 -12.82 -11.34
N GLY A 66 -9.75 -13.14 -10.13
CA GLY A 66 -8.53 -13.91 -9.87
C GLY A 66 -7.28 -13.24 -10.46
N ASP A 67 -6.32 -14.05 -10.91
CA ASP A 67 -5.06 -13.57 -11.50
C ASP A 67 -5.18 -13.21 -13.00
N ASP A 68 -6.40 -13.06 -13.53
CA ASP A 68 -6.63 -12.73 -14.94
C ASP A 68 -6.59 -11.21 -15.17
N GLU A 69 -5.48 -10.72 -15.70
CA GLU A 69 -5.26 -9.29 -16.00
C GLU A 69 -6.37 -8.67 -16.88
N LYS A 70 -6.96 -9.43 -17.82
CA LYS A 70 -8.03 -8.89 -18.68
C LYS A 70 -9.33 -8.74 -17.91
N LYS A 71 -9.64 -9.68 -17.02
CA LYS A 71 -10.78 -9.54 -16.12
C LYS A 71 -10.57 -8.43 -15.11
N ALA A 72 -9.34 -8.25 -14.61
CA ALA A 72 -9.00 -7.16 -13.69
C ALA A 72 -9.23 -5.80 -14.35
N GLN A 73 -8.74 -5.61 -15.58
CA GLN A 73 -9.00 -4.38 -16.35
C GLN A 73 -10.50 -4.17 -16.59
N ALA A 74 -11.26 -5.21 -16.92
CA ALA A 74 -12.70 -5.11 -17.14
C ALA A 74 -13.49 -4.82 -15.84
N ALA A 75 -12.95 -5.21 -14.68
CA ALA A 75 -13.56 -5.00 -13.37
C ALA A 75 -13.03 -3.76 -12.64
N SER A 76 -12.02 -3.06 -13.18
CA SER A 76 -11.34 -1.93 -12.51
C SER A 76 -12.32 -0.87 -12.01
N ASP A 77 -13.22 -0.39 -12.87
CA ASP A 77 -14.21 0.63 -12.49
C ASP A 77 -15.15 0.16 -11.37
N GLU A 78 -15.48 -1.13 -11.35
CA GLU A 78 -16.34 -1.75 -10.34
C GLU A 78 -15.61 -1.87 -9.00
N ILE A 79 -14.35 -2.31 -9.03
CA ILE A 79 -13.46 -2.40 -7.87
C ILE A 79 -13.20 -1.01 -7.27
N ASP A 80 -12.85 -0.01 -8.10
CA ASP A 80 -12.66 1.38 -7.67
C ASP A 80 -13.95 1.98 -7.08
N GLY A 81 -15.11 1.57 -7.60
CA GLY A 81 -16.42 1.94 -7.05
C GLY A 81 -16.63 1.42 -5.62
N TYR A 82 -16.12 0.22 -5.32
CA TYR A 82 -16.14 -0.30 -3.96
C TYR A 82 -15.19 0.46 -3.04
N PHE A 83 -13.95 0.75 -3.45
CA PHE A 83 -13.01 1.55 -2.65
C PHE A 83 -13.56 2.93 -2.31
N LYS A 84 -14.21 3.61 -3.26
CA LYS A 84 -14.92 4.89 -2.99
C LYS A 84 -16.02 4.76 -1.94
N THR A 85 -16.71 3.63 -1.89
CA THR A 85 -17.76 3.36 -0.90
C THR A 85 -17.15 3.05 0.49
N LEU A 86 -16.03 2.34 0.51
CA LEU A 86 -15.30 1.99 1.73
C LEU A 86 -14.63 3.23 2.35
N GLY A 87 -14.15 4.13 1.51
CA GLY A 87 -13.62 5.44 1.83
C GLY A 87 -12.09 5.52 1.74
N GLU A 88 -11.59 6.73 1.63
CA GLU A 88 -10.16 7.03 1.42
C GLU A 88 -9.24 6.44 2.51
N ASP A 89 -9.66 6.49 3.78
CA ASP A 89 -8.89 5.88 4.88
C ASP A 89 -8.70 4.36 4.70
N PHE A 90 -9.72 3.68 4.16
CA PHE A 90 -9.67 2.25 3.86
C PHE A 90 -8.77 1.98 2.67
N GLU A 91 -8.92 2.76 1.59
CA GLU A 91 -8.12 2.64 0.37
C GLU A 91 -6.63 2.82 0.66
N ASN A 92 -6.25 3.89 1.38
CA ASN A 92 -4.86 4.12 1.78
C ASN A 92 -4.31 2.99 2.66
N ALA A 93 -5.12 2.48 3.60
CA ALA A 93 -4.72 1.37 4.48
C ALA A 93 -4.59 0.03 3.73
N TRP A 94 -5.45 -0.20 2.75
CA TRP A 94 -5.39 -1.36 1.87
C TRP A 94 -4.13 -1.32 1.02
N ASP A 95 -3.85 -0.19 0.38
CA ASP A 95 -2.67 -0.01 -0.47
C ASP A 95 -1.37 -0.16 0.33
N ASP A 96 -1.23 0.57 1.44
CA ASP A 96 -0.04 0.45 2.29
C ASP A 96 0.14 -0.94 2.91
N GLY A 97 -0.97 -1.62 3.21
CA GLY A 97 -0.97 -2.97 3.75
C GLY A 97 -0.60 -4.03 2.71
N GLN A 98 -1.02 -3.87 1.46
CA GLN A 98 -0.63 -4.74 0.34
C GLN A 98 0.84 -4.51 -0.08
N ASP A 99 1.32 -3.27 0.01
CA ASP A 99 2.71 -2.90 -0.25
C ASP A 99 3.65 -3.16 0.92
N ALA A 100 3.12 -3.67 2.04
CA ALA A 100 3.91 -4.03 3.20
C ALA A 100 4.86 -5.19 2.87
N LYS A 101 6.01 -5.20 3.54
CA LYS A 101 6.93 -6.33 3.42
C LYS A 101 6.34 -7.56 4.09
N ASP A 102 6.51 -8.72 3.48
CA ASP A 102 6.22 -10.01 4.11
C ASP A 102 6.80 -10.08 5.54
N ASP A 103 6.03 -10.67 6.45
CA ASP A 103 6.33 -10.81 7.88
C ASP A 103 6.48 -9.48 8.67
N SER A 104 6.18 -8.32 8.07
CA SER A 104 6.19 -7.05 8.80
C SER A 104 4.97 -6.88 9.71
N PRO A 105 5.04 -5.97 10.72
CA PRO A 105 3.88 -5.60 11.52
C PRO A 105 2.70 -5.09 10.69
N GLU A 106 2.96 -4.38 9.59
CA GLU A 106 1.97 -3.84 8.67
C GLU A 106 1.27 -4.95 7.88
N ALA A 107 2.02 -5.92 7.33
CA ALA A 107 1.45 -7.10 6.66
C ALA A 107 0.58 -7.92 7.63
N LYS A 108 1.03 -8.07 8.89
CA LYS A 108 0.22 -8.72 9.92
C LYS A 108 -1.04 -7.93 10.29
N ALA A 109 -0.95 -6.61 10.33
CA ALA A 109 -2.10 -5.74 10.60
C ALA A 109 -3.16 -5.84 9.48
N MET A 110 -2.71 -5.87 8.22
CA MET A 110 -3.55 -6.14 7.04
C MET A 110 -4.26 -7.49 7.17
N ASP A 111 -3.51 -8.58 7.39
CA ASP A 111 -4.05 -9.94 7.51
C ASP A 111 -5.08 -10.09 8.64
N ASP A 112 -4.76 -9.57 9.83
CA ASP A 112 -5.67 -9.59 10.99
C ASP A 112 -6.99 -8.86 10.67
N ALA A 113 -6.91 -7.68 10.03
CA ALA A 113 -8.07 -6.85 9.72
C ALA A 113 -8.92 -7.41 8.56
N VAL A 114 -8.27 -7.93 7.52
CA VAL A 114 -8.93 -8.63 6.41
C VAL A 114 -9.66 -9.87 6.93
N THR A 115 -9.01 -10.67 7.78
CA THR A 115 -9.64 -11.83 8.43
C THR A 115 -10.89 -11.41 9.23
N LEU A 116 -10.84 -10.29 9.96
CA LEU A 116 -12.01 -9.78 10.66
C LEU A 116 -13.14 -9.40 9.69
N LEU A 117 -12.82 -8.68 8.62
CA LEU A 117 -13.81 -8.24 7.62
C LEU A 117 -14.44 -9.43 6.88
N ASP A 118 -13.63 -10.39 6.45
CA ASP A 118 -14.08 -11.64 5.83
C ASP A 118 -15.00 -12.44 6.75
N SER A 119 -14.76 -12.42 8.07
CA SER A 119 -15.65 -13.06 9.03
C SER A 119 -17.05 -12.43 9.08
N LYS A 120 -17.20 -11.19 8.60
CA LYS A 120 -18.49 -10.50 8.46
C LYS A 120 -19.20 -10.82 7.14
N CYS A 121 -18.47 -11.31 6.15
CA CYS A 121 -19.06 -11.70 4.89
C CYS A 121 -19.84 -13.00 5.04
N SER A 122 -21.10 -12.96 4.62
CA SER A 122 -21.89 -14.18 4.51
C SER A 122 -21.31 -15.01 3.37
N LYS A 123 -20.84 -16.22 3.67
CA LYS A 123 -20.40 -17.19 2.65
C LYS A 123 -21.59 -17.66 1.81
#